data_AF-A0A5C2SAN6-F1
#
_entry.id   AF-A0A5C2SAN6-F1
#
_cell.length_a   1.000
_cell.length_b   1.000
_cell.length_c   1.000
_cell.angle_alpha   90.00
_cell.angle_beta   90.00
_cell.angle_gamma   90.00
#
_symmetry.space_group_name_H-M   'P 1'
#
loop_
_entity.id
_entity.type
_entity.pdbx_description
1 polymer ?
#
loop_
_entity_poly.entity_id
_entity_poly.type
_entity_poly.pdbx_seq_one_letter_code
_entity_poly.pdbx_strand_id
1 'polypeptide(L)'
;MPGPRNKNKKKQNKKDKKSPATSTPSDSALDNVPERAPQTVPPPPEPTDIASETSATPSPLPLHEPEEHVEEACPYPVPTQDAVESPVYPQYLPYPPGEDSSTPPSLLTTPFIYDPGDGPRVKRARAFLSSRFAAPPSVDDPLCAEFADEALAEMLCSVLPEETALILWYNKSRRTSRICPACQRLYRLGDVLPEHLSNGDAEEQKAQNASPFLAKEQELSGLCSPVCFILASYNYPGAIRSTWGRMAEELDDATWDLLDGPGQSAPVDDMGLGMLVKMTRCHDLGLGQLFFPDLDLDSDATCNESDENEGEDRPKEKTKVDDYEDAIVEMRPKDDVVVQMEQLSLEAAVQR
;
A
#
# COMPACT_ATOMS: atom_id res chain seq x y z
N MET A 1 -2.36 19.75 -3.18
CA MET A 1 -2.55 20.17 -1.79
C MET A 1 -1.28 19.84 -1.02
N PRO A 2 -0.79 20.68 -0.10
CA PRO A 2 0.33 20.34 0.78
C PRO A 2 -0.07 19.10 1.59
N GLY A 3 0.79 18.08 1.63
CA GLY A 3 0.48 16.84 2.34
C GLY A 3 0.73 16.90 3.84
N PRO A 4 0.45 15.78 4.53
CA PRO A 4 0.47 15.66 5.98
C PRO A 4 1.84 15.90 6.60
N ARG A 5 2.08 17.10 7.11
CA ARG A 5 3.26 17.34 7.94
C ARG A 5 3.06 16.70 9.31
N ASN A 6 3.75 15.59 9.54
CA ASN A 6 3.91 14.94 10.83
C ASN A 6 4.61 15.92 11.80
N LYS A 7 3.86 16.77 12.51
CA LYS A 7 4.38 17.85 13.38
C LYS A 7 4.87 17.31 14.73
N ASN A 8 5.53 16.16 14.76
CA ASN A 8 6.17 15.62 15.96
C ASN A 8 7.45 16.39 16.32
N LYS A 9 7.35 17.70 16.52
CA LYS A 9 8.40 18.50 17.16
C LYS A 9 8.35 18.31 18.66
N LYS A 10 9.11 17.32 19.12
CA LYS A 10 9.68 17.27 20.48
C LYS A 10 10.28 18.63 20.82
N LYS A 11 9.58 19.36 21.68
CA LYS A 11 10.07 20.54 22.40
C LYS A 11 11.11 20.06 23.42
N GLN A 12 12.32 19.74 22.98
CA GLN A 12 13.44 19.62 23.91
C GLN A 12 13.80 21.01 24.43
N ASN A 13 13.46 21.22 25.71
CA ASN A 13 13.95 22.30 26.55
C ASN A 13 15.45 22.52 26.37
N LYS A 14 15.84 23.68 25.85
CA LYS A 14 17.20 24.21 25.98
C LYS A 14 17.16 25.46 26.85
N LYS A 15 17.34 25.24 28.15
CA LYS A 15 17.59 26.26 29.16
C LYS A 15 19.03 26.79 29.03
N ASP A 16 19.13 28.11 29.00
CA ASP A 16 20.22 28.98 29.47
C ASP A 16 21.66 28.80 28.96
N LYS A 17 22.15 29.81 28.22
CA LYS A 17 23.25 30.66 28.73
C LYS A 17 23.30 32.04 28.08
N LYS A 18 23.27 33.04 28.97
CA LYS A 18 23.24 34.49 28.78
C LYS A 18 24.67 35.06 28.73
N SER A 19 24.95 35.98 27.81
CA SER A 19 25.94 37.07 27.99
C SER A 19 25.71 38.21 26.98
N PRO A 20 26.11 39.46 27.30
CA PRO A 20 25.40 40.65 26.87
C PRO A 20 26.15 41.60 25.91
N ALA A 21 25.35 42.47 25.30
CA ALA A 21 25.60 43.88 24.91
C ALA A 21 26.68 44.21 23.87
N THR A 22 26.27 44.92 22.81
CA THR A 22 26.77 46.26 22.47
C THR A 22 25.82 46.93 21.46
N SER A 23 25.31 48.10 21.85
CA SER A 23 24.58 49.11 21.06
C SER A 23 25.51 49.76 20.02
N THR A 24 25.08 50.42 18.94
CA THR A 24 24.45 51.77 18.84
C THR A 24 24.37 52.14 17.32
N PRO A 25 23.85 53.32 16.85
CA PRO A 25 22.66 53.40 15.99
C PRO A 25 22.88 54.13 14.62
N SER A 26 21.76 54.53 13.98
CA SER A 26 21.56 55.58 12.94
C SER A 26 22.00 55.25 11.50
N ASP A 27 21.39 55.72 10.42
CA ASP A 27 20.09 56.30 10.05
C ASP A 27 20.16 56.45 8.50
N SER A 28 19.02 56.44 7.82
CA SER A 28 18.76 57.09 6.52
C SER A 28 19.29 56.54 5.17
N ALA A 29 18.31 56.41 4.27
CA ALA A 29 18.26 56.83 2.86
C ALA A 29 18.74 55.90 1.72
N LEU A 30 17.73 55.55 0.90
CA LEU A 30 17.62 55.58 -0.56
C LEU A 30 18.60 54.81 -1.48
N ASP A 31 17.98 54.13 -2.44
CA ASP A 31 18.43 53.81 -3.80
C ASP A 31 19.84 53.25 -3.97
N ASN A 32 19.91 51.97 -4.34
CA ASN A 32 20.58 51.55 -5.58
C ASN A 32 20.38 50.04 -5.82
N VAL A 33 19.84 49.73 -6.98
CA VAL A 33 19.86 48.40 -7.60
C VAL A 33 21.20 48.25 -8.33
N PRO A 34 22.06 47.27 -8.00
CA PRO A 34 23.12 46.85 -8.89
C PRO A 34 22.69 45.59 -9.63
N GLU A 35 22.54 45.78 -10.94
CA GLU A 35 22.54 44.78 -12.00
C GLU A 35 23.64 43.73 -11.79
N ARG A 36 23.24 42.48 -11.59
CA ARG A 36 24.16 41.36 -11.34
C ARG A 36 24.59 40.75 -12.68
N ALA A 37 25.86 40.95 -13.02
CA ALA A 37 26.54 40.30 -14.14
C ALA A 37 26.49 38.75 -14.05
N PRO A 38 26.53 38.05 -15.19
CA PRO A 38 26.43 36.59 -15.25
C PRO A 38 27.66 35.92 -14.63
N GLN A 39 27.43 35.06 -13.63
CA GLN A 39 28.48 34.23 -13.05
C GLN A 39 28.84 33.08 -13.99
N THR A 40 30.09 33.06 -14.41
CA THR A 40 30.73 31.94 -15.11
C THR A 40 30.85 30.76 -14.15
N VAL A 41 30.15 29.67 -14.45
CA VAL A 41 30.26 28.39 -13.74
C VAL A 41 31.57 27.70 -14.15
N PRO A 42 32.45 27.30 -13.21
CA PRO A 42 33.62 26.50 -13.55
C PRO A 42 33.23 25.05 -13.91
N PRO A 43 33.91 24.40 -14.87
CA PRO A 43 33.62 23.02 -15.24
C PRO A 43 33.97 22.02 -14.13
N PRO A 44 33.29 20.86 -14.08
CA PRO A 44 33.55 19.80 -13.11
C PRO A 44 34.92 19.13 -13.35
N PRO A 45 35.60 18.64 -12.29
CA PRO A 45 36.86 17.92 -12.42
C PRO A 45 36.66 16.55 -13.08
N GLU A 46 37.58 16.20 -13.97
CA GLU A 46 37.67 14.90 -14.64
C GLU A 46 37.84 13.75 -13.63
N PRO A 47 37.20 12.58 -13.87
CA PRO A 47 37.40 11.39 -13.06
C PRO A 47 38.81 10.84 -13.26
N THR A 48 39.53 10.71 -12.16
CA THR A 48 40.87 10.11 -12.10
C THR A 48 40.75 8.60 -12.27
N ASP A 49 41.40 8.07 -13.29
CA ASP A 49 41.65 6.64 -13.46
C ASP A 49 42.41 6.10 -12.24
N ILE A 50 41.75 5.22 -11.47
CA ILE A 50 42.44 4.39 -10.47
C ILE A 50 42.51 2.97 -10.99
N ALA A 51 43.74 2.51 -10.99
CA ALA A 51 44.27 1.32 -11.60
C ALA A 51 43.68 0.01 -11.06
N SER A 52 43.72 -0.96 -11.98
CA SER A 52 43.62 -2.40 -11.77
C SER A 52 44.50 -2.91 -10.63
N GLU A 53 43.91 -3.68 -9.72
CA GLU A 53 44.62 -4.73 -8.97
C GLU A 53 43.84 -6.05 -9.03
N THR A 54 44.23 -6.85 -10.02
CA THR A 54 44.65 -8.25 -9.89
C THR A 54 44.34 -9.03 -8.61
N SER A 55 43.70 -10.19 -8.82
CA SER A 55 44.02 -11.51 -8.24
C SER A 55 43.41 -11.90 -6.87
N ALA A 56 42.40 -12.77 -6.90
CA ALA A 56 42.47 -14.12 -6.29
C ALA A 56 41.16 -14.91 -6.49
N THR A 57 41.28 -16.06 -7.17
CA THR A 57 40.31 -17.17 -7.27
C THR A 57 41.13 -18.47 -7.19
N PRO A 58 40.66 -19.65 -6.71
CA PRO A 58 39.48 -19.99 -5.90
C PRO A 58 39.81 -20.82 -4.62
N SER A 59 38.82 -21.02 -3.74
CA SER A 59 38.75 -22.23 -2.90
C SER A 59 37.65 -23.16 -3.45
N PRO A 60 37.92 -24.47 -3.63
CA PRO A 60 36.93 -25.41 -4.12
C PRO A 60 36.00 -25.84 -2.97
N LEU A 61 34.69 -25.65 -3.14
CA LEU A 61 33.69 -26.23 -2.25
C LEU A 61 33.39 -27.69 -2.66
N PRO A 62 33.03 -28.56 -1.69
CA PRO A 62 32.86 -29.99 -1.94
C PRO A 62 31.57 -30.25 -2.74
N LEU A 63 31.70 -31.09 -3.77
CA LEU A 63 30.58 -31.78 -4.40
C LEU A 63 29.82 -32.56 -3.32
N HIS A 64 28.57 -32.18 -3.06
CA HIS A 64 27.61 -33.03 -2.39
C HIS A 64 26.87 -33.82 -3.48
N GLU A 65 27.07 -35.13 -3.51
CA GLU A 65 26.31 -36.06 -4.34
C GLU A 65 24.82 -35.98 -3.95
N PRO A 66 23.89 -35.92 -4.92
CA PRO A 66 22.48 -36.10 -4.64
C PRO A 66 22.22 -37.60 -4.38
N GLU A 67 21.76 -37.92 -3.18
CA GLU A 67 21.20 -39.24 -2.88
C GLU A 67 19.97 -39.48 -3.79
N GLU A 68 20.05 -40.52 -4.60
CA GLU A 68 18.95 -41.05 -5.39
C GLU A 68 17.85 -41.55 -4.43
N HIS A 69 16.81 -40.73 -4.24
CA HIS A 69 15.56 -41.20 -3.65
C HIS A 69 14.83 -42.05 -4.69
N VAL A 70 14.98 -43.35 -4.52
CA VAL A 70 14.19 -44.42 -5.16
C VAL A 70 12.70 -44.11 -4.98
N GLU A 71 12.02 -43.96 -6.11
CA GLU A 71 10.56 -43.84 -6.19
C GLU A 71 9.90 -45.11 -5.62
N GLU A 72 9.31 -45.00 -4.42
CA GLU A 72 8.35 -45.99 -3.94
C GLU A 72 6.99 -45.69 -4.58
N ALA A 73 6.78 -46.31 -5.75
CA ALA A 73 5.53 -46.26 -6.49
C ALA A 73 4.39 -46.89 -5.66
N CYS A 74 3.60 -46.04 -5.00
CA CYS A 74 2.31 -46.44 -4.45
C CYS A 74 1.37 -46.86 -5.60
N PRO A 75 0.88 -48.12 -5.63
CA PRO A 75 -0.09 -48.55 -6.62
C PRO A 75 -1.43 -47.87 -6.34
N TYR A 76 -1.78 -46.86 -7.15
CA TYR A 76 -3.12 -46.32 -7.16
C TYR A 76 -4.09 -47.38 -7.72
N PRO A 77 -5.16 -47.75 -6.98
CA PRO A 77 -6.18 -48.64 -7.50
C PRO A 77 -6.90 -47.94 -8.66
N VAL A 78 -6.78 -48.52 -9.84
CA VAL A 78 -7.55 -48.16 -11.03
C VAL A 78 -9.03 -48.33 -10.69
N PRO A 79 -9.86 -47.26 -10.73
CA PRO A 79 -11.29 -47.40 -10.58
C PRO A 79 -11.82 -48.19 -11.77
N THR A 80 -12.28 -49.41 -11.51
CA THR A 80 -13.05 -50.23 -12.45
C THR A 80 -14.20 -49.38 -12.96
N GLN A 81 -14.18 -49.04 -14.25
CA GLN A 81 -15.27 -48.38 -14.92
C GLN A 81 -16.43 -49.37 -15.02
N ASP A 82 -17.35 -49.31 -14.07
CA ASP A 82 -18.67 -49.87 -14.28
C ASP A 82 -19.30 -49.18 -15.50
N ALA A 83 -19.72 -50.00 -16.43
CA ALA A 83 -20.35 -49.61 -17.69
C ALA A 83 -21.64 -48.85 -17.40
N VAL A 84 -21.54 -47.52 -17.28
CA VAL A 84 -22.70 -46.64 -17.26
C VAL A 84 -23.25 -46.60 -18.68
N GLU A 85 -24.47 -47.12 -18.81
CA GLU A 85 -25.30 -47.08 -20.02
C GLU A 85 -25.20 -45.71 -20.68
N SER A 86 -24.81 -45.72 -21.96
CA SER A 86 -24.75 -44.52 -22.78
C SER A 86 -26.14 -43.85 -22.78
N PRO A 87 -26.27 -42.59 -22.33
CA PRO A 87 -27.53 -41.88 -22.46
C PRO A 87 -27.87 -41.77 -23.95
N VAL A 88 -29.03 -42.30 -24.30
CA VAL A 88 -29.63 -42.18 -25.63
C VAL A 88 -29.75 -40.69 -25.93
N TYR A 89 -28.85 -40.18 -26.76
CA TYR A 89 -28.93 -38.82 -27.26
C TYR A 89 -30.26 -38.67 -28.02
N PRO A 90 -31.13 -37.72 -27.65
CA PRO A 90 -32.34 -37.45 -28.42
C PRO A 90 -31.93 -37.08 -29.83
N GLN A 91 -32.51 -37.79 -30.80
CA GLN A 91 -32.31 -37.53 -32.23
C GLN A 91 -32.53 -36.04 -32.50
N TYR A 92 -31.49 -35.39 -33.03
CA TYR A 92 -31.52 -34.03 -33.50
C TYR A 92 -32.65 -33.86 -34.52
N LEU A 93 -33.73 -33.22 -34.11
CA LEU A 93 -34.72 -32.68 -35.03
C LEU A 93 -34.04 -31.56 -35.84
N PRO A 94 -34.22 -31.51 -37.17
CA PRO A 94 -33.73 -30.42 -38.00
C PRO A 94 -34.29 -29.11 -37.46
N TYR A 95 -33.41 -28.23 -36.99
CA TYR A 95 -33.80 -26.91 -36.52
C TYR A 95 -34.52 -26.18 -37.67
N PRO A 96 -35.73 -25.64 -37.44
CA PRO A 96 -36.39 -24.83 -38.44
C PRO A 96 -35.47 -23.64 -38.80
N PRO A 97 -35.44 -23.20 -40.06
CA PRO A 97 -34.70 -22.00 -40.49
C PRO A 97 -35.38 -20.77 -39.88
N GLY A 98 -35.09 -20.53 -38.60
CA GLY A 98 -35.56 -19.40 -37.81
C GLY A 98 -34.65 -18.21 -38.01
N GLU A 99 -35.30 -17.11 -38.34
CA GLU A 99 -34.81 -15.74 -38.52
C GLU A 99 -33.67 -15.36 -37.58
N ASP A 100 -32.64 -14.73 -38.15
CA ASP A 100 -31.59 -13.94 -37.53
C ASP A 100 -31.07 -14.47 -36.19
N SER A 101 -30.11 -15.38 -36.29
CA SER A 101 -29.22 -15.80 -35.21
C SER A 101 -28.40 -14.61 -34.72
N SER A 102 -29.04 -13.74 -33.95
CA SER A 102 -28.39 -12.69 -33.19
C SER A 102 -27.39 -13.37 -32.25
N THR A 103 -26.11 -13.18 -32.55
CA THR A 103 -25.00 -13.63 -31.72
C THR A 103 -25.31 -13.25 -30.28
N PRO A 104 -25.32 -14.19 -29.32
CA PRO A 104 -25.70 -13.89 -27.96
C PRO A 104 -24.82 -12.73 -27.43
N PRO A 105 -25.40 -11.71 -26.77
CA PRO A 105 -24.67 -10.51 -26.34
C PRO A 105 -23.41 -10.81 -25.50
N SER A 106 -23.38 -11.98 -24.86
CA SER A 106 -22.24 -12.51 -24.11
C SER A 106 -20.98 -12.73 -24.96
N LEU A 107 -21.11 -13.02 -26.26
CA LEU A 107 -19.97 -13.16 -27.17
C LEU A 107 -19.41 -11.82 -27.67
N LEU A 108 -20.16 -10.73 -27.50
CA LEU A 108 -19.74 -9.37 -27.85
C LEU A 108 -19.09 -8.63 -26.67
N THR A 109 -19.14 -9.22 -25.47
CA THR A 109 -18.58 -8.59 -24.28
C THR A 109 -17.06 -8.74 -24.29
N THR A 110 -16.33 -7.62 -24.38
CA THR A 110 -14.86 -7.64 -24.32
C THR A 110 -14.40 -8.30 -23.01
N PRO A 111 -13.45 -9.24 -23.05
CA PRO A 111 -12.96 -9.89 -21.84
C PRO A 111 -12.34 -8.86 -20.89
N PHE A 112 -12.68 -8.96 -19.61
CA PHE A 112 -12.18 -8.06 -18.56
C PHE A 112 -10.89 -8.58 -17.89
N ILE A 113 -10.47 -9.81 -18.20
CA ILE A 113 -9.14 -10.36 -17.88
C ILE A 113 -8.43 -10.69 -19.20
N TYR A 114 -7.15 -10.40 -19.30
CA TYR A 114 -6.28 -10.90 -20.37
C TYR A 114 -4.96 -11.41 -19.79
N ASP A 115 -4.31 -12.38 -20.42
CA ASP A 115 -3.01 -12.89 -19.98
C ASP A 115 -2.01 -12.76 -21.15
N PRO A 116 -0.95 -11.93 -21.02
CA PRO A 116 0.08 -11.80 -22.05
C PRO A 116 1.18 -12.88 -21.94
N GLY A 117 1.06 -13.85 -21.02
CA GLY A 117 2.01 -14.96 -20.82
C GLY A 117 2.83 -14.88 -19.54
N ASP A 118 2.80 -13.74 -18.83
CA ASP A 118 3.46 -13.52 -17.54
C ASP A 118 2.45 -13.31 -16.40
N GLY A 119 1.20 -13.74 -16.60
CA GLY A 119 0.13 -13.79 -15.61
C GLY A 119 -1.12 -12.96 -15.98
N PRO A 120 -2.28 -13.29 -15.38
CA PRO A 120 -3.53 -12.62 -15.71
C PRO A 120 -3.54 -11.14 -15.29
N ARG A 121 -4.14 -10.30 -16.14
CA ARG A 121 -4.26 -8.83 -15.99
C ARG A 121 -5.72 -8.38 -16.06
N VAL A 122 -6.12 -7.46 -15.18
CA VAL A 122 -7.48 -6.91 -15.12
C VAL A 122 -7.59 -5.68 -16.01
N LYS A 123 -8.32 -5.76 -17.12
CA LYS A 123 -8.57 -4.63 -18.05
C LYS A 123 -9.69 -3.70 -17.61
N ARG A 124 -10.64 -4.22 -16.83
CA ARG A 124 -11.84 -3.49 -16.41
C ARG A 124 -12.15 -3.85 -14.97
N ALA A 125 -11.63 -3.06 -14.03
CA ALA A 125 -11.77 -3.32 -12.60
C ALA A 125 -13.23 -3.54 -12.19
N ARG A 126 -14.15 -2.64 -12.58
CA ARG A 126 -15.59 -2.78 -12.23
C ARG A 126 -16.21 -4.10 -12.71
N ALA A 127 -15.93 -4.52 -13.94
CA ALA A 127 -16.45 -5.78 -14.48
C ALA A 127 -15.79 -7.01 -13.83
N PHE A 128 -14.52 -6.91 -13.45
CA PHE A 128 -13.83 -7.95 -12.70
C PHE A 128 -14.42 -8.11 -11.30
N LEU A 129 -14.66 -7.02 -10.58
CA LEU A 129 -15.19 -7.03 -9.21
C LEU A 129 -16.62 -7.55 -9.12
N SER A 130 -17.44 -7.34 -10.14
CA SER A 130 -18.78 -7.94 -10.23
C SER A 130 -18.80 -9.39 -10.70
N SER A 131 -17.63 -9.92 -11.11
CA SER A 131 -17.51 -11.29 -11.59
C SER A 131 -17.15 -12.27 -10.48
N ARG A 132 -17.40 -13.56 -10.73
CA ARG A 132 -16.96 -14.66 -9.86
C ARG A 132 -15.44 -14.87 -9.78
N PHE A 133 -14.66 -14.16 -10.60
CA PHE A 133 -13.20 -14.27 -10.57
C PHE A 133 -12.59 -13.40 -9.46
N ALA A 134 -13.29 -12.37 -9.02
CA ALA A 134 -12.87 -11.59 -7.87
C ALA A 134 -13.06 -12.41 -6.59
N ALA A 135 -12.02 -12.44 -5.76
CA ALA A 135 -12.14 -13.01 -4.43
C ALA A 135 -13.14 -12.17 -3.60
N PRO A 136 -14.01 -12.80 -2.79
CA PRO A 136 -14.87 -12.05 -1.88
C PRO A 136 -14.04 -11.29 -0.84
N PRO A 137 -14.54 -10.18 -0.28
CA PRO A 137 -13.92 -9.52 0.86
C PRO A 137 -13.71 -10.49 2.03
N SER A 138 -12.64 -10.27 2.80
CA SER A 138 -12.34 -11.09 3.98
C SER A 138 -13.11 -10.55 5.19
N VAL A 139 -14.02 -11.34 5.74
CA VAL A 139 -14.79 -10.97 6.94
C VAL A 139 -14.09 -11.34 8.25
N ASP A 140 -13.13 -12.27 8.19
CA ASP A 140 -12.41 -12.75 9.37
C ASP A 140 -11.31 -11.78 9.86
N ASP A 141 -10.97 -10.79 9.03
CA ASP A 141 -9.95 -9.78 9.33
C ASP A 141 -10.65 -8.43 9.53
N PRO A 142 -10.57 -7.83 10.74
CA PRO A 142 -11.31 -6.60 11.06
C PRO A 142 -11.00 -5.44 10.10
N LEU A 143 -9.73 -5.27 9.73
CA LEU A 143 -9.32 -4.22 8.79
C LEU A 143 -9.90 -4.49 7.40
N CYS A 144 -9.81 -5.72 6.90
CA CYS A 144 -10.42 -6.06 5.60
C CYS A 144 -11.93 -5.83 5.59
N ALA A 145 -12.61 -6.09 6.70
CA ALA A 145 -14.06 -5.90 6.83
C ALA A 145 -14.44 -4.41 6.81
N GLU A 146 -13.69 -3.54 7.50
CA GLU A 146 -13.86 -2.09 7.41
C GLU A 146 -13.64 -1.58 5.99
N PHE A 147 -12.60 -2.09 5.32
CA PHE A 147 -12.32 -1.74 3.93
C PHE A 147 -13.33 -2.30 2.93
N ALA A 148 -14.18 -3.25 3.33
CA ALA A 148 -15.19 -3.86 2.45
C ALA A 148 -16.44 -2.97 2.26
N ASP A 149 -16.56 -1.88 3.01
CA ASP A 149 -17.67 -0.93 2.89
C ASP A 149 -17.67 -0.26 1.50
N GLU A 150 -18.85 -0.17 0.88
CA GLU A 150 -19.06 0.51 -0.40
C GLU A 150 -18.92 2.03 -0.26
N ALA A 151 -19.28 2.61 0.89
CA ALA A 151 -19.09 4.04 1.14
C ALA A 151 -17.61 4.43 1.07
N LEU A 152 -16.73 3.54 1.53
CA LEU A 152 -15.28 3.73 1.43
C LEU A 152 -14.80 3.69 -0.03
N ALA A 153 -15.36 2.79 -0.85
CA ALA A 153 -15.06 2.74 -2.27
C ALA A 153 -15.46 4.05 -2.99
N GLU A 154 -16.62 4.60 -2.65
CA GLU A 154 -17.09 5.90 -3.18
C GLU A 154 -16.18 7.05 -2.75
N MET A 155 -15.77 7.09 -1.48
CA MET A 155 -14.80 8.06 -0.97
C MET A 155 -13.47 7.97 -1.73
N LEU A 156 -12.94 6.76 -1.95
CA LEU A 156 -11.73 6.55 -2.74
C LEU A 156 -11.87 7.05 -4.18
N CYS A 157 -13.03 6.86 -4.80
CA CYS A 157 -13.30 7.35 -6.17
C CYS A 157 -13.39 8.88 -6.27
N SER A 158 -13.57 9.60 -5.15
CA SER A 158 -13.51 11.07 -5.14
C SER A 158 -12.08 11.62 -5.12
N VAL A 159 -11.10 10.83 -4.69
CA VAL A 159 -9.70 11.25 -4.52
C VAL A 159 -8.73 10.60 -5.52
N LEU A 160 -9.09 9.43 -6.05
CA LEU A 160 -8.30 8.67 -7.03
C LEU A 160 -9.11 8.46 -8.32
N PRO A 161 -8.44 8.25 -9.47
CA PRO A 161 -9.11 7.75 -10.66
C PRO A 161 -9.84 6.43 -10.38
N GLU A 162 -11.03 6.27 -10.98
CA GLU A 162 -11.96 5.18 -10.67
C GLU A 162 -11.28 3.80 -10.67
N GLU A 163 -10.48 3.49 -11.68
CA GLU A 163 -9.81 2.19 -11.78
C GLU A 163 -8.82 1.95 -10.64
N THR A 164 -8.00 2.96 -10.32
CA THR A 164 -7.03 2.91 -9.21
C THR A 164 -7.73 2.82 -7.86
N ALA A 165 -8.83 3.54 -7.67
CA ALA A 165 -9.67 3.48 -6.47
C ALA A 165 -10.25 2.08 -6.25
N LEU A 166 -10.85 1.49 -7.29
CA LEU A 166 -11.43 0.14 -7.23
C LEU A 166 -10.37 -0.94 -6.98
N ILE A 167 -9.17 -0.80 -7.57
CA ILE A 167 -8.04 -1.70 -7.30
C ILE A 167 -7.57 -1.58 -5.85
N LEU A 168 -7.43 -0.36 -5.34
CA LEU A 168 -7.02 -0.13 -3.95
C LEU A 168 -8.06 -0.69 -2.97
N TRP A 169 -9.34 -0.42 -3.21
CA TRP A 169 -10.45 -0.97 -2.44
C TRP A 169 -10.42 -2.50 -2.44
N TYR A 170 -10.25 -3.14 -3.60
CA TYR A 170 -10.09 -4.59 -3.71
C TYR A 170 -8.89 -5.09 -2.89
N ASN A 171 -7.73 -4.45 -3.02
CA ASN A 171 -6.52 -4.88 -2.34
C ASN A 171 -6.64 -4.79 -0.81
N LYS A 172 -7.30 -3.76 -0.28
CA LYS A 172 -7.43 -3.53 1.17
C LYS A 172 -8.52 -4.37 1.84
N SER A 173 -9.57 -4.72 1.12
CA SER A 173 -10.68 -5.53 1.64
C SER A 173 -10.47 -7.05 1.52
N ARG A 174 -9.34 -7.50 0.96
CA ARG A 174 -9.01 -8.93 0.82
C ARG A 174 -7.71 -9.24 1.55
N ARG A 175 -7.65 -10.43 2.15
CA ARG A 175 -6.47 -10.86 2.90
C ARG A 175 -5.26 -11.17 2.01
N THR A 176 -5.45 -11.87 0.89
CA THR A 176 -4.33 -12.40 0.09
C THR A 176 -4.36 -12.07 -1.39
N SER A 177 -5.55 -11.88 -1.98
CA SER A 177 -5.67 -11.61 -3.42
C SER A 177 -5.38 -10.14 -3.72
N ARG A 178 -4.58 -9.87 -4.75
CA ARG A 178 -4.16 -8.52 -5.13
C ARG A 178 -4.27 -8.29 -6.64
N ILE A 179 -4.53 -7.04 -7.00
CA ILE A 179 -4.34 -6.49 -8.34
C ILE A 179 -3.25 -5.42 -8.24
N CYS A 180 -2.18 -5.56 -9.03
CA CYS A 180 -1.15 -4.52 -9.09
C CYS A 180 -1.71 -3.26 -9.73
N PRO A 181 -1.73 -2.09 -9.05
CA PRO A 181 -2.31 -0.88 -9.65
C PRO A 181 -1.51 -0.37 -10.86
N ALA A 182 -0.21 -0.66 -10.94
CA ALA A 182 0.62 -0.18 -12.06
C ALA A 182 0.51 -1.03 -13.33
N CYS A 183 0.41 -2.36 -13.22
CA CYS A 183 0.40 -3.26 -14.38
C CYS A 183 -0.84 -4.16 -14.46
N GLN A 184 -1.79 -3.95 -13.56
CA GLN A 184 -3.07 -4.65 -13.45
C GLN A 184 -2.96 -6.17 -13.24
N ARG A 185 -1.79 -6.68 -12.85
CA ARG A 185 -1.53 -8.12 -12.63
C ARG A 185 -2.28 -8.63 -11.43
N LEU A 186 -3.00 -9.75 -11.60
CA LEU A 186 -3.58 -10.53 -10.52
C LEU A 186 -2.52 -11.46 -9.93
N TYR A 187 -2.40 -11.44 -8.61
CA TYR A 187 -1.44 -12.27 -7.88
C TYR A 187 -1.89 -12.45 -6.43
N ARG A 188 -1.18 -13.29 -5.67
CA ARG A 188 -1.36 -13.46 -4.23
C ARG A 188 -0.19 -12.85 -3.46
N LEU A 189 -0.47 -12.32 -2.27
CA LEU A 189 0.58 -11.85 -1.37
C LEU A 189 1.65 -12.92 -1.15
N GLY A 190 2.92 -12.51 -1.24
CA GLY A 190 4.07 -13.39 -1.12
C GLY A 190 4.50 -14.03 -2.45
N ASP A 191 3.72 -13.88 -3.53
CA ASP A 191 4.14 -14.37 -4.85
C ASP A 191 5.37 -13.59 -5.34
N VAL A 192 6.40 -14.33 -5.74
CA VAL A 192 7.56 -13.81 -6.48
C VAL A 192 7.26 -13.96 -7.97
N LEU A 193 6.83 -12.87 -8.60
CA LEU A 193 6.34 -12.90 -9.98
C LEU A 193 7.46 -12.62 -10.99
N PRO A 194 7.38 -13.14 -12.21
CA PRO A 194 8.32 -12.82 -13.28
C PRO A 194 8.41 -11.31 -13.53
N GLU A 195 9.63 -10.82 -13.66
CA GLU A 195 9.89 -9.42 -13.94
C GLU A 195 9.43 -9.05 -15.36
N HIS A 196 8.81 -7.87 -15.52
CA HIS A 196 8.23 -7.45 -16.80
C HIS A 196 9.24 -7.32 -17.95
N LEU A 197 10.54 -7.22 -17.64
CA LEU A 197 11.62 -7.01 -18.61
C LEU A 197 12.45 -8.27 -18.87
N SER A 198 12.20 -9.34 -18.12
CA SER A 198 13.02 -10.55 -18.21
C SER A 198 12.47 -11.52 -19.25
N ASN A 199 13.17 -11.66 -20.37
CA ASN A 199 12.94 -12.70 -21.37
C ASN A 199 13.69 -14.02 -21.04
N GLY A 200 14.28 -14.12 -19.84
CA GLY A 200 15.17 -15.22 -19.44
C GLY A 200 14.46 -16.35 -18.69
N ASP A 201 15.19 -17.46 -18.49
CA ASP A 201 14.70 -18.67 -17.84
C ASP A 201 14.25 -18.40 -16.39
N ALA A 202 12.94 -18.55 -16.14
CA ALA A 202 12.27 -18.17 -14.89
C ALA A 202 12.73 -18.93 -13.63
N GLU A 203 13.42 -20.06 -13.80
CA GLU A 203 13.87 -20.93 -12.71
C GLU A 203 15.05 -20.35 -11.93
N GLU A 204 16.01 -19.70 -12.58
CA GLU A 204 17.18 -19.13 -11.89
C GLU A 204 16.85 -17.85 -11.10
N GLN A 205 15.79 -17.12 -11.49
CA GLN A 205 15.38 -15.87 -10.84
C GLN A 205 14.62 -16.10 -9.53
N LYS A 206 13.87 -17.21 -9.38
CA LYS A 206 13.12 -17.51 -8.14
C LYS A 206 14.02 -17.71 -6.93
N ALA A 207 15.25 -18.20 -7.13
CA ALA A 207 16.19 -18.47 -6.06
C ALA A 207 16.95 -17.22 -5.59
N GLN A 208 16.99 -16.16 -6.39
CA GLN A 208 17.72 -14.93 -6.05
C GLN A 208 16.83 -13.99 -5.22
N ASN A 209 16.70 -14.34 -3.94
CA ASN A 209 16.36 -13.47 -2.81
C ASN A 209 15.23 -12.46 -3.10
N ALA A 210 13.97 -12.92 -2.98
CA ALA A 210 12.85 -12.00 -2.85
C ALA A 210 13.19 -10.95 -1.78
N SER A 211 13.31 -9.70 -2.20
CA SER A 211 13.65 -8.60 -1.29
C SER A 211 12.68 -8.62 -0.11
N PRO A 212 13.14 -8.50 1.14
CA PRO A 212 12.24 -8.46 2.30
C PRO A 212 11.23 -7.30 2.21
N PHE A 213 11.56 -6.27 1.41
CA PHE A 213 10.68 -5.14 1.15
C PHE A 213 9.62 -5.41 0.08
N LEU A 214 9.76 -6.46 -0.74
CA LEU A 214 8.74 -6.81 -1.74
C LEU A 214 7.45 -7.27 -1.07
N ALA A 215 7.54 -8.21 -0.12
CA ALA A 215 6.37 -8.70 0.61
C ALA A 215 5.66 -7.55 1.35
N LYS A 216 6.45 -6.70 2.04
CA LYS A 216 5.92 -5.49 2.66
C LYS A 216 5.23 -4.59 1.64
N GLU A 217 5.85 -4.29 0.51
CA GLU A 217 5.23 -3.42 -0.49
C GLU A 217 3.92 -4.01 -1.06
N GLN A 218 3.90 -5.31 -1.35
CA GLN A 218 2.69 -6.00 -1.80
C GLN A 218 1.55 -5.87 -0.78
N GLU A 219 1.86 -5.92 0.52
CA GLU A 219 0.89 -5.69 1.59
C GLU A 219 0.44 -4.22 1.67
N LEU A 220 1.39 -3.28 1.54
CA LEU A 220 1.12 -1.84 1.65
C LEU A 220 0.29 -1.32 0.48
N SER A 221 0.83 -1.39 -0.74
CA SER A 221 0.26 -0.76 -1.93
C SER A 221 -0.37 -1.73 -2.91
N GLY A 222 -0.08 -3.03 -2.77
CA GLY A 222 -0.45 -4.02 -3.76
C GLY A 222 0.42 -3.98 -5.02
N LEU A 223 1.57 -3.27 -5.02
CA LEU A 223 2.50 -3.27 -6.15
C LEU A 223 3.30 -4.58 -6.19
N CYS A 224 3.30 -5.24 -7.36
CA CYS A 224 3.76 -6.62 -7.47
C CYS A 224 5.27 -6.77 -7.74
N SER A 225 6.00 -5.68 -8.00
CA SER A 225 7.43 -5.72 -8.30
C SER A 225 8.11 -4.36 -8.04
N PRO A 226 9.45 -4.33 -7.87
CA PRO A 226 10.19 -3.08 -7.79
C PRO A 226 9.99 -2.17 -9.01
N VAL A 227 9.88 -2.75 -10.21
CA VAL A 227 9.62 -2.00 -11.45
C VAL A 227 8.26 -1.31 -11.41
N CYS A 228 7.21 -2.01 -10.99
CA CYS A 228 5.86 -1.42 -10.85
C CYS A 228 5.84 -0.24 -9.88
N PHE A 229 6.65 -0.30 -8.83
CA PHE A 229 6.73 0.79 -7.87
C PHE A 229 7.59 1.97 -8.30
N ILE A 230 8.68 1.71 -9.03
CA ILE A 230 9.42 2.79 -9.70
C ILE A 230 8.48 3.55 -10.64
N LEU A 231 7.62 2.83 -11.38
CA LEU A 231 6.59 3.45 -12.22
C LEU A 231 5.57 4.24 -11.39
N ALA A 232 5.05 3.67 -10.31
CA ALA A 232 4.08 4.35 -9.45
C ALA A 232 4.64 5.58 -8.74
N SER A 233 5.95 5.57 -8.46
CA SER A 233 6.67 6.64 -7.77
C SER A 233 7.49 7.52 -8.72
N TYR A 234 7.28 7.41 -10.03
CA TYR A 234 8.11 8.09 -11.04
C TYR A 234 8.08 9.61 -10.90
N ASN A 235 6.97 10.17 -10.41
CA ASN A 235 6.82 11.60 -10.14
C ASN A 235 7.65 12.07 -8.92
N TYR A 236 8.14 11.15 -8.08
CA TYR A 236 8.89 11.42 -6.85
C TYR A 236 10.21 10.62 -6.79
N PRO A 237 11.12 10.78 -7.78
CA PRO A 237 12.29 9.92 -7.91
C PRO A 237 13.25 10.01 -6.71
N GLY A 238 13.26 11.15 -6.01
CA GLY A 238 14.04 11.34 -4.78
C GLY A 238 13.53 10.48 -3.60
N ALA A 239 12.26 10.10 -3.60
CA ALA A 239 11.64 9.33 -2.52
C ALA A 239 11.62 7.82 -2.76
N ILE A 240 11.78 7.35 -4.01
CA ILE A 240 11.62 5.93 -4.39
C ILE A 240 12.35 4.98 -3.44
N ARG A 241 13.64 5.21 -3.19
CA ARG A 241 14.43 4.28 -2.36
C ARG A 241 14.04 4.31 -0.89
N SER A 242 13.67 5.48 -0.36
CA SER A 242 13.33 5.63 1.05
C SER A 242 11.91 5.17 1.35
N THR A 243 11.02 5.10 0.37
CA THR A 243 9.59 4.74 0.56
C THR A 243 9.22 3.31 0.20
N TRP A 244 10.13 2.55 -0.42
CA TRP A 244 9.90 1.15 -0.80
C TRP A 244 9.76 0.24 0.42
N GLY A 245 8.58 -0.37 0.59
CA GLY A 245 8.26 -1.30 1.68
C GLY A 245 8.31 -0.67 3.07
N ARG A 246 8.13 0.65 3.18
CA ARG A 246 8.13 1.38 4.45
C ARG A 246 6.81 2.08 4.71
N MET A 247 6.36 2.11 5.96
CA MET A 247 5.17 2.85 6.41
C MET A 247 5.52 4.30 6.78
N ALA A 248 4.49 5.13 7.00
CA ALA A 248 4.62 6.55 7.33
C ALA A 248 5.59 6.84 8.50
N GLU A 249 5.55 6.00 9.53
CA GLU A 249 6.32 6.14 10.77
C GLU A 249 7.80 5.80 10.56
N GLU A 250 8.12 5.08 9.48
CA GLU A 250 9.49 4.69 9.10
C GLU A 250 10.15 5.68 8.13
N LEU A 251 9.40 6.68 7.65
CA LEU A 251 9.89 7.73 6.75
C LEU A 251 10.37 8.94 7.55
N ASP A 252 11.51 9.50 7.16
CA ASP A 252 11.98 10.76 7.71
C ASP A 252 11.25 11.96 7.09
N ASP A 253 11.23 13.08 7.81
CA ASP A 253 10.58 14.33 7.37
C ASP A 253 11.05 14.76 5.97
N ALA A 254 12.32 14.54 5.65
CA ALA A 254 12.88 14.87 4.34
C ALA A 254 12.28 14.00 3.21
N THR A 255 12.09 12.69 3.44
CA THR A 255 11.41 11.81 2.48
C THR A 255 9.94 12.19 2.34
N TRP A 256 9.28 12.55 3.44
CA TRP A 256 7.89 13.04 3.41
C TRP A 256 7.76 14.33 2.60
N ASP A 257 8.64 15.30 2.82
CA ASP A 257 8.66 16.54 2.02
C ASP A 257 8.91 16.24 0.52
N LEU A 258 9.68 15.20 0.17
CA LEU A 258 9.88 14.76 -1.22
C LEU A 258 8.62 14.13 -1.82
N LEU A 259 7.88 13.32 -1.06
CA LEU A 259 6.59 12.80 -1.48
C LEU A 259 5.59 13.93 -1.64
N ASP A 260 5.47 14.84 -0.67
CA ASP A 260 4.49 15.94 -0.67
C ASP A 260 4.81 17.08 -1.62
N GLY A 261 6.03 17.10 -2.15
CA GLY A 261 6.44 18.03 -3.19
C GLY A 261 5.53 17.98 -4.42
N PRO A 262 5.57 19.00 -5.28
CA PRO A 262 4.78 19.07 -6.51
C PRO A 262 5.18 18.01 -7.58
N GLY A 263 6.01 17.03 -7.22
CA GLY A 263 6.64 16.09 -8.14
C GLY A 263 7.62 16.75 -9.11
N GLN A 264 8.23 15.94 -9.98
CA GLN A 264 8.94 16.46 -11.15
C GLN A 264 7.91 16.99 -12.17
N SER A 265 7.49 18.22 -11.94
CA SER A 265 6.64 19.07 -12.76
C SER A 265 6.65 18.76 -14.28
N ALA A 266 5.75 17.87 -14.70
CA ALA A 266 5.18 17.75 -16.03
C ALA A 266 3.80 17.08 -15.89
N PRO A 267 2.78 17.44 -16.69
CA PRO A 267 1.44 16.87 -16.62
C PRO A 267 1.40 15.46 -17.22
N VAL A 268 2.25 14.56 -16.73
CA VAL A 268 2.13 13.14 -17.02
C VAL A 268 1.03 12.63 -16.13
N ASP A 269 -0.09 12.27 -16.74
CA ASP A 269 -1.18 11.57 -16.07
C ASP A 269 -0.64 10.23 -15.55
N ASP A 270 -0.38 10.15 -14.25
CA ASP A 270 0.14 8.98 -13.57
C ASP A 270 -0.99 8.03 -13.14
N MET A 271 -2.22 8.26 -13.60
CA MET A 271 -3.40 7.49 -13.23
C MET A 271 -3.62 7.44 -11.71
N GLY A 272 -3.14 8.45 -10.98
CA GLY A 272 -3.23 8.53 -9.52
C GLY A 272 -2.28 7.58 -8.79
N LEU A 273 -1.32 6.94 -9.46
CA LEU A 273 -0.38 6.03 -8.83
C LEU A 273 0.49 6.71 -7.78
N GLY A 274 0.94 7.94 -8.02
CA GLY A 274 1.71 8.71 -7.05
C GLY A 274 0.88 9.02 -5.79
N MET A 275 -0.41 9.30 -5.95
CA MET A 275 -1.34 9.49 -4.82
C MET A 275 -1.58 8.18 -4.06
N LEU A 276 -1.77 7.06 -4.79
CA LEU A 276 -1.92 5.73 -4.19
C LEU A 276 -0.70 5.38 -3.33
N VAL A 277 0.53 5.66 -3.80
CA VAL A 277 1.74 5.44 -3.01
C VAL A 277 1.66 6.22 -1.71
N LYS A 278 1.33 7.52 -1.72
CA LYS A 278 1.20 8.32 -0.50
C LYS A 278 0.15 7.78 0.46
N MET A 279 -1.07 7.54 -0.05
CA MET A 279 -2.19 7.05 0.75
C MET A 279 -1.82 5.75 1.45
N THR A 280 -1.24 4.80 0.72
CA THR A 280 -0.90 3.47 1.25
C THR A 280 0.26 3.44 2.25
N ARG A 281 0.87 4.59 2.57
CA ARG A 281 1.83 4.73 3.68
C ARG A 281 1.17 5.06 5.00
N CYS A 282 -0.05 5.58 4.97
CA CYS A 282 -0.83 5.90 6.16
C CYS A 282 -1.69 4.69 6.56
N HIS A 283 -1.88 4.48 7.86
CA HIS A 283 -2.66 3.37 8.40
C HIS A 283 -4.13 3.35 7.91
N ASP A 284 -4.75 4.52 7.79
CA ASP A 284 -6.14 4.76 7.36
C ASP A 284 -6.23 5.26 5.92
N LEU A 285 -5.19 5.04 5.12
CA LEU A 285 -4.98 5.66 3.80
C LEU A 285 -4.88 7.20 3.83
N GLY A 286 -4.79 7.83 5.00
CA GLY A 286 -4.80 9.28 5.17
C GLY A 286 -6.17 9.91 4.89
N LEU A 287 -7.25 9.11 4.88
CA LEU A 287 -8.58 9.58 4.52
C LEU A 287 -9.12 10.57 5.56
N GLY A 288 -8.84 10.36 6.85
CA GLY A 288 -9.26 11.30 7.90
C GLY A 288 -8.76 12.71 7.61
N GLN A 289 -7.52 12.84 7.18
CA GLN A 289 -6.92 14.13 6.86
C GLN A 289 -7.36 14.70 5.51
N LEU A 290 -7.64 13.85 4.52
CA LEU A 290 -8.12 14.28 3.21
C LEU A 290 -9.54 14.87 3.29
N PHE A 291 -10.40 14.28 4.12
CA PHE A 291 -11.81 14.72 4.25
C PHE A 291 -12.05 15.69 5.41
N PHE A 292 -11.23 15.66 6.46
CA PHE A 292 -11.40 16.49 7.65
C PHE A 292 -10.11 17.25 8.01
N PRO A 293 -9.63 18.15 7.13
CA PRO A 293 -8.36 18.86 7.36
C PRO A 293 -8.38 19.77 8.60
N ASP A 294 -9.56 20.12 9.10
CA ASP A 294 -9.74 20.98 10.27
C ASP A 294 -9.77 20.18 11.60
N LEU A 295 -9.97 18.86 11.55
CA LEU A 295 -9.93 18.00 12.72
C LEU A 295 -8.49 17.53 12.95
N ASP A 296 -7.85 18.03 13.99
CA ASP A 296 -6.51 17.60 14.42
C ASP A 296 -6.62 16.22 15.11
N LEU A 297 -6.82 15.18 14.30
CA LEU A 297 -7.02 13.79 14.75
C LEU A 297 -5.74 13.16 15.32
N ASP A 298 -4.57 13.75 15.05
CA ASP A 298 -3.26 13.30 15.54
C ASP A 298 -3.01 13.66 17.02
N SER A 299 -3.93 14.39 17.66
CA SER A 299 -3.87 14.68 19.08
C SER A 299 -4.31 13.45 19.88
N ASP A 300 -3.43 12.46 20.01
CA ASP A 300 -3.52 11.34 20.96
C ASP A 300 -3.73 11.88 22.40
N ALA A 301 -4.98 12.17 22.74
CA ALA A 301 -5.43 12.62 24.05
C ALA A 301 -5.43 11.47 25.08
N THR A 302 -4.82 10.33 24.75
CA THR A 302 -4.70 9.14 25.60
C THR A 302 -3.36 9.04 26.32
N CYS A 303 -2.41 9.95 26.06
CA CYS A 303 -1.26 10.17 26.95
C CYS A 303 -1.68 10.96 28.20
N ASN A 304 -2.75 10.53 28.86
CA ASN A 304 -2.96 10.87 30.26
C ASN A 304 -1.92 10.02 31.01
N GLU A 305 -0.68 10.51 31.05
CA GLU A 305 0.26 10.17 32.10
C GLU A 305 -0.45 10.55 33.39
N SER A 306 -1.21 9.62 33.95
CA SER A 306 -1.51 9.59 35.37
C SER A 306 -0.16 9.49 36.06
N ASP A 307 0.43 10.66 36.24
CA ASP A 307 1.51 10.98 37.16
C ASP A 307 0.94 10.67 38.55
N GLU A 308 0.84 9.38 38.86
CA GLU A 308 0.60 8.85 40.19
C GLU A 308 1.87 9.11 41.01
N ASN A 309 2.10 10.39 41.28
CA ASN A 309 2.91 10.85 42.38
C ASN A 309 2.11 10.70 43.67
N GLU A 310 1.82 9.46 44.07
CA GLU A 310 1.45 9.13 45.44
C GLU A 310 2.72 8.84 46.24
N GLY A 311 3.39 9.92 46.64
CA GLY A 311 4.23 9.89 47.81
C GLY A 311 3.37 9.85 49.07
N GLU A 312 2.99 8.66 49.54
CA GLU A 312 2.61 8.44 50.94
C GLU A 312 3.41 7.30 51.57
N ASP A 313 4.43 7.69 52.31
CA ASP A 313 5.04 6.91 53.38
C ASP A 313 3.95 6.52 54.41
N ARG A 314 3.55 5.25 54.45
CA ARG A 314 2.88 4.68 55.64
C ARG A 314 3.36 3.27 56.01
N PRO A 315 3.52 2.99 57.32
CA PRO A 315 4.10 1.75 57.81
C PRO A 315 3.10 0.58 57.78
N LYS A 316 3.67 -0.61 57.63
CA LYS A 316 3.03 -1.92 57.61
C LYS A 316 2.18 -2.17 58.86
N GLU A 317 0.88 -2.39 58.68
CA GLU A 317 0.05 -3.06 59.68
C GLU A 317 -0.81 -4.15 59.01
N LYS A 318 -0.63 -5.38 59.48
CA LYS A 318 -1.31 -6.58 59.01
C LYS A 318 -2.76 -6.58 59.50
N THR A 319 -3.75 -6.62 58.61
CA THR A 319 -5.09 -7.08 58.99
C THR A 319 -5.74 -7.91 57.88
N LYS A 320 -6.49 -8.90 58.34
CA LYS A 320 -7.14 -10.03 57.66
C LYS A 320 -8.07 -9.66 56.49
N VAL A 321 -8.05 -10.57 55.52
CA VAL A 321 -9.18 -11.26 54.87
C VAL A 321 -10.56 -10.81 55.33
N ASP A 322 -11.39 -10.33 54.40
CA ASP A 322 -12.78 -10.78 54.20
C ASP A 322 -13.26 -10.39 52.78
N ASP A 323 -14.11 -11.26 52.22
CA ASP A 323 -14.82 -11.20 50.94
C ASP A 323 -15.40 -9.83 50.59
N TYR A 324 -15.32 -9.42 49.31
CA TYR A 324 -16.35 -8.58 48.70
C TYR A 324 -16.41 -8.70 47.17
N GLU A 325 -17.64 -8.59 46.67
CA GLU A 325 -18.17 -9.03 45.39
C GLU A 325 -17.76 -8.20 44.16
N ASP A 326 -17.77 -8.88 43.01
CA ASP A 326 -17.67 -8.37 41.64
C ASP A 326 -18.59 -7.16 41.38
N ALA A 327 -17.98 -5.98 41.19
CA ALA A 327 -18.63 -4.85 40.53
C ALA A 327 -18.19 -4.83 39.06
N ILE A 328 -19.02 -5.43 38.20
CA ILE A 328 -18.93 -5.29 36.75
C ILE A 328 -19.21 -3.82 36.41
N VAL A 329 -18.15 -3.08 36.06
CA VAL A 329 -18.27 -1.75 35.44
C VAL A 329 -18.72 -1.96 34.00
N GLU A 330 -20.02 -1.77 33.77
CA GLU A 330 -20.65 -1.76 32.46
C GLU A 330 -20.12 -0.55 31.66
N MET A 331 -19.06 -0.77 30.88
CA MET A 331 -18.58 0.21 29.91
C MET A 331 -19.65 0.37 28.82
N ARG A 332 -20.34 1.52 28.83
CA ARG A 332 -21.28 1.88 27.76
C ARG A 332 -20.51 1.93 26.43
N PRO A 333 -21.00 1.27 25.37
CA PRO A 333 -20.41 1.37 24.04
C PRO A 333 -20.50 2.81 23.52
N LYS A 334 -19.45 3.21 22.79
CA LYS A 334 -19.30 4.52 22.13
C LYS A 334 -20.23 4.59 20.91
N ASP A 335 -21.54 4.59 21.13
CA ASP A 335 -22.55 4.70 20.07
C ASP A 335 -22.61 6.12 19.45
N ASP A 336 -21.86 7.08 20.00
CA ASP A 336 -21.94 8.49 19.61
C ASP A 336 -21.31 8.79 18.22
N VAL A 337 -20.33 7.98 17.79
CA VAL A 337 -19.61 8.24 16.52
C VAL A 337 -20.41 7.76 15.30
N VAL A 338 -21.08 6.62 15.41
CA VAL A 338 -21.90 6.07 14.31
C VAL A 338 -23.11 6.96 14.05
N VAL A 339 -23.74 7.47 15.12
CA VAL A 339 -24.87 8.40 15.02
C VAL A 339 -24.45 9.73 14.37
N GLN A 340 -23.25 10.25 14.68
CA GLN A 340 -22.75 11.46 14.02
C GLN A 340 -22.49 11.26 12.51
N MET A 341 -21.98 10.11 12.09
CA MET A 341 -21.76 9.84 10.65
C MET A 341 -23.07 9.69 9.87
N GLU A 342 -24.07 9.00 10.43
CA GLU A 342 -25.39 8.87 9.79
C GLU A 342 -26.07 10.25 9.65
N GLN A 343 -25.90 11.12 10.64
CA GLN A 343 -26.50 12.46 10.62
C GLN A 343 -25.88 13.37 9.56
N LEU A 344 -24.55 13.33 9.39
CA LEU A 344 -23.86 14.07 8.33
C LEU A 344 -24.21 13.58 6.92
N SER A 345 -24.42 12.27 6.75
CA SER A 345 -24.85 11.67 5.48
C SER A 345 -26.25 12.14 5.06
N LEU A 346 -27.18 12.19 6.03
CA LEU A 346 -28.54 12.70 5.80
C LEU A 346 -28.56 14.19 5.44
N GLU A 347 -27.75 15.02 6.09
CA GLU A 347 -27.69 16.45 5.77
C GLU A 347 -27.11 16.73 4.38
N ALA A 348 -26.13 15.94 3.94
CA ALA A 348 -25.56 16.02 2.60
C ALA A 348 -26.56 15.61 1.49
N ALA A 349 -27.46 14.66 1.79
CA ALA A 349 -28.50 14.20 0.86
C ALA A 349 -29.63 15.23 0.66
N VAL A 350 -29.93 16.06 1.66
CA VAL A 350 -30.98 17.10 1.59
C VAL A 350 -30.54 18.34 0.80
N GLN A 351 -29.22 18.54 0.64
CA GLN A 351 -28.67 19.69 -0.09
C GLN A 351 -28.44 19.44 -1.60
N ARG A 352 -28.71 18.23 -2.09
CA ARG A 352 -28.72 17.88 -3.52
C ARG A 352 -30.14 17.83 -4.05
#